data_AF-A0A2V6GB41-F1
#
_entry.id   AF-A0A2V6GB41-F1
#
_cell.length_a   1.000
_cell.length_b   1.000
_cell.length_c   1.000
_cell.angle_alpha   90.00
_cell.angle_beta   90.00
_cell.angle_gamma   90.00
#
_symmetry.space_group_name_H-M   'P 1'
#
loop_
_entity.id
_entity.type
_entity.pdbx_description
1 polymer ?
#
loop_
_entity_poly.entity_id
_entity_poly.type
_entity_poly.pdbx_seq_one_letter_code
_entity_poly.pdbx_strand_id
1 'polypeptide(L)'
;VYLSLFGSSFAGFTKPLVFTLTLSSVGFSWWWMNRKSRRDCGCDDSPSGTKPNEHESIREMHAEVSEGMNLPKCQQCGCMKETLEQLGIALPSLKTASVGALANELGKWQQQMKPIKYACLGCAHCYPAVAMNILHKEFPETEKIASLSCEFEVRPNTWPPVPGEYFDLCEGDSCPVAVSTLASSELADALAERRPRELCIVGKTETENIGIDKLIKNTITNRTIRYLVVAGDD
;
A
#
# COMPACT_ATOMS: atom_id res chain seq x y z
N VAL A 1 44.74 -14.76 -46.09
CA VAL A 1 44.94 -13.66 -47.07
C VAL A 1 43.83 -12.65 -46.77
N TYR A 2 43.93 -11.70 -45.84
CA TYR A 2 45.01 -10.79 -45.45
C TYR A 2 44.80 -10.34 -43.97
N LEU A 3 45.89 -10.34 -43.18
CA LEU A 3 46.22 -9.51 -41.99
C LEU A 3 45.22 -9.48 -40.81
N SER A 4 45.44 -10.01 -39.60
CA SER A 4 46.66 -10.33 -38.84
C SER A 4 47.72 -9.22 -38.82
N LEU A 5 47.37 -8.07 -38.24
CA LEU A 5 48.31 -7.06 -37.73
C LEU A 5 47.65 -6.39 -36.52
N PHE A 6 47.98 -6.85 -35.32
CA PHE A 6 48.42 -6.02 -34.18
C PHE A 6 48.74 -6.97 -33.03
N GLY A 7 50.04 -7.23 -32.89
CA GLY A 7 50.60 -8.07 -31.87
C GLY A 7 50.45 -7.46 -30.47
N SER A 8 50.36 -8.39 -29.52
CA SER A 8 50.98 -8.31 -28.19
C SER A 8 52.11 -7.29 -28.07
N SER A 9 51.84 -6.17 -27.39
CA SER A 9 52.78 -5.43 -26.52
C SER A 9 52.11 -4.15 -26.03
N PHE A 10 51.40 -4.19 -24.90
CA PHE A 10 51.27 -3.07 -23.94
C PHE A 10 50.79 -3.65 -22.60
N ALA A 11 51.64 -4.51 -22.02
CA ALA A 11 51.61 -4.80 -20.60
C ALA A 11 52.36 -3.68 -19.88
N GLY A 12 51.62 -2.75 -19.27
CA GLY A 12 52.18 -1.71 -18.42
C GLY A 12 51.34 -0.44 -18.47
N PHE A 13 50.91 0.05 -17.32
CA PHE A 13 50.37 1.41 -17.11
C PHE A 13 48.87 1.72 -17.33
N THR A 14 47.94 0.77 -17.30
CA THR A 14 46.49 1.09 -17.20
C THR A 14 45.76 0.51 -15.99
N LYS A 15 46.46 -0.20 -15.09
CA LYS A 15 45.84 -0.85 -13.94
C LYS A 15 45.55 0.00 -12.68
N PRO A 16 46.19 1.15 -12.39
CA PRO A 16 45.82 1.91 -11.19
C PRO A 16 44.56 2.75 -11.39
N LEU A 17 44.29 3.23 -12.60
CA LEU A 17 43.25 4.25 -12.84
C LEU A 17 41.82 3.66 -12.90
N VAL A 18 41.69 2.45 -13.42
CA VAL A 18 40.40 1.72 -13.45
C VAL A 18 40.02 1.23 -12.05
N PHE A 19 40.99 0.80 -11.24
CA PHE A 19 40.75 0.34 -9.87
C PHE A 19 40.38 1.49 -8.93
N THR A 20 40.96 2.69 -9.13
CA THR A 20 40.55 3.89 -8.38
C THR A 20 39.14 4.36 -8.74
N LEU A 21 38.72 4.24 -10.01
CA LEU A 21 37.37 4.64 -10.42
C LEU A 21 36.27 3.71 -9.88
N THR A 22 36.50 2.40 -9.80
CA THR A 22 35.52 1.46 -9.23
C THR A 22 35.41 1.58 -7.71
N LEU A 23 36.51 1.77 -6.97
CA LEU A 23 36.46 2.04 -5.52
C LEU A 23 35.76 3.37 -5.21
N SER A 24 35.94 4.38 -6.06
CA SER A 24 35.24 5.66 -5.92
C SER A 24 33.73 5.50 -6.12
N SER A 25 33.28 4.68 -7.07
CA SER A 25 31.85 4.41 -7.33
C SER A 25 31.16 3.67 -6.17
N VAL A 26 31.83 2.67 -5.59
CA VAL A 26 31.30 1.93 -4.42
C VAL A 26 31.30 2.81 -3.17
N GLY A 27 32.36 3.61 -2.96
CA GLY A 27 32.44 4.56 -1.85
C GLY A 27 31.39 5.67 -1.95
N PHE A 28 31.14 6.21 -3.14
CA PHE A 28 30.12 7.23 -3.36
C PHE A 28 28.70 6.65 -3.24
N SER A 29 28.48 5.40 -3.66
CA SER A 29 27.20 4.70 -3.48
C SER A 29 26.93 4.38 -2.01
N TRP A 30 27.94 3.91 -1.26
CA TRP A 30 27.84 3.67 0.17
C TRP A 30 27.62 4.98 0.95
N TRP A 31 28.35 6.04 0.62
CA TRP A 31 28.17 7.36 1.21
C TRP A 31 26.81 7.97 0.85
N TRP A 32 26.31 7.81 -0.37
CA TRP A 32 24.99 8.28 -0.79
C TRP A 32 23.86 7.50 -0.11
N MET A 33 23.96 6.18 0.01
CA MET A 33 23.02 5.36 0.79
C MET A 33 23.04 5.76 2.27
N ASN A 34 24.21 6.00 2.86
CA ASN A 34 24.32 6.37 4.26
C ASN A 34 23.94 7.84 4.54
N ARG A 35 24.03 8.72 3.54
CA ARG A 35 23.62 10.14 3.62
C ARG A 35 22.10 10.33 3.43
N LYS A 36 21.41 9.39 2.78
CA LYS A 36 19.94 9.42 2.66
C LYS A 36 19.21 8.74 3.84
N SER A 37 19.93 7.96 4.65
CA SER A 37 19.44 7.45 5.93
C SER A 37 19.38 8.52 7.05
N ARG A 38 19.97 9.70 6.82
CA ARG A 38 20.00 10.83 7.78
C ARG A 38 19.49 12.15 7.21
N ARG A 39 18.39 12.10 6.45
CA ARG A 39 17.59 13.31 6.14
C ARG A 39 16.13 13.03 6.50
N ASP A 40 15.82 13.41 7.73
CA ASP A 40 14.55 13.91 8.21
C ASP A 40 13.33 12.98 8.05
N CYS A 41 13.40 11.81 8.70
CA CYS A 41 12.34 11.56 9.67
C CYS A 41 12.68 12.42 10.88
N GLY A 42 11.96 13.53 11.06
CA GLY A 42 12.05 14.36 12.26
C GLY A 42 11.55 13.57 13.46
N CYS A 43 12.36 12.65 13.97
CA CYS A 43 12.32 12.26 15.36
C CYS A 43 13.04 13.38 16.09
N ASP A 44 12.29 14.41 16.50
CA ASP A 44 12.75 15.26 17.58
C ASP A 44 13.01 14.32 18.77
N ASP A 45 14.29 14.16 19.11
CA ASP A 45 14.73 13.68 20.42
C ASP A 45 14.29 14.72 21.47
N SER A 46 12.99 14.70 21.77
CA SER A 46 12.45 15.37 22.95
C SER A 46 12.74 14.51 24.19
N PRO A 47 13.10 15.13 25.31
CA PRO A 47 13.58 14.45 26.50
C PRO A 47 12.44 13.65 27.13
N SER A 48 12.65 12.34 27.32
CA SER A 48 11.94 11.49 28.29
C SER A 48 10.47 11.87 28.53
N GLY A 49 9.62 11.70 27.51
CA GLY A 49 8.18 11.80 27.68
C GLY A 49 7.65 10.58 28.40
N THR A 50 7.13 10.77 29.61
CA THR A 50 6.26 9.82 30.32
C THR A 50 5.33 9.08 29.34
N LYS A 51 5.31 7.74 29.40
CA LYS A 51 4.30 6.94 28.68
C LYS A 51 2.92 7.57 28.95
N PRO A 52 2.13 7.94 27.92
CA PRO A 52 0.77 8.39 28.12
C PRO A 52 0.04 7.34 28.95
N ASN A 53 -0.77 7.80 29.89
CA ASN A 53 -1.65 6.91 30.64
C ASN A 53 -2.63 6.27 29.63
N GLU A 54 -2.91 4.96 29.69
CA GLU A 54 -3.90 4.28 28.83
C GLU A 54 -5.24 5.06 28.75
N HIS A 55 -5.60 5.72 29.84
CA HIS A 55 -6.77 6.59 29.92
C HIS A 55 -6.69 7.84 29.02
N GLU A 56 -5.51 8.43 28.85
CA GLU A 56 -5.27 9.58 27.98
C GLU A 56 -5.36 9.18 26.50
N SER A 57 -4.74 8.06 26.13
CA SER A 57 -4.81 7.51 24.77
C SER A 57 -6.25 7.16 24.36
N ILE A 58 -7.04 6.58 25.27
CA ILE A 58 -8.47 6.33 25.04
C ILE A 58 -9.25 7.63 24.82
N ARG A 59 -8.89 8.70 25.55
CA ARG A 59 -9.53 10.00 25.39
C ARG A 59 -9.18 10.65 24.05
N GLU A 60 -7.93 10.53 23.60
CA GLU A 60 -7.48 11.01 22.30
C GLU A 60 -8.16 10.27 21.15
N MET A 61 -8.23 8.94 21.22
CA MET A 61 -9.01 8.14 20.26
C MET A 61 -10.46 8.57 20.19
N HIS A 62 -11.10 8.76 21.35
CA HIS A 62 -12.48 9.25 21.41
C HIS A 62 -12.62 10.61 20.72
N ALA A 63 -11.70 11.54 20.95
CA ALA A 63 -11.72 12.86 20.35
C ALA A 63 -11.62 12.80 18.82
N GLU A 64 -10.69 12.00 18.28
CA GLU A 64 -10.51 11.82 16.82
C GLU A 64 -11.76 11.24 16.17
N VAL A 65 -12.32 10.16 16.73
CA VAL A 65 -13.53 9.53 16.18
C VAL A 65 -14.72 10.48 16.28
N SER A 66 -14.90 11.16 17.42
CA SER A 66 -15.98 12.12 17.62
C SER A 66 -15.92 13.27 16.62
N GLU A 67 -14.73 13.84 16.39
CA GLU A 67 -14.54 14.93 15.43
C GLU A 67 -14.81 14.46 14.00
N GLY A 68 -14.31 13.27 13.64
CA GLY A 68 -14.64 12.64 12.38
C GLY A 68 -16.15 12.46 12.20
N MET A 69 -16.86 11.97 13.22
CA MET A 69 -18.30 11.72 13.14
C MET A 69 -19.15 12.98 13.00
N ASN A 70 -18.63 14.16 13.35
CA ASN A 70 -19.28 15.44 13.07
C ASN A 70 -19.22 15.84 11.57
N LEU A 71 -18.38 15.18 10.78
CA LEU A 71 -18.19 15.49 9.36
C LEU A 71 -19.06 14.60 8.46
N PRO A 72 -19.90 15.19 7.57
CA PRO A 72 -20.74 14.41 6.65
C PRO A 72 -19.94 13.45 5.76
N LYS A 73 -18.70 13.84 5.40
CA LYS A 73 -17.80 13.00 4.61
C LYS A 73 -17.43 11.71 5.37
N CYS A 74 -17.02 11.83 6.62
CA CYS A 74 -16.62 10.66 7.42
C CYS A 74 -17.80 9.72 7.68
N GLN A 75 -19.02 10.25 7.86
CA GLN A 75 -20.26 9.46 7.99
C GLN A 75 -20.59 8.58 6.77
N GLN A 76 -19.95 8.81 5.62
CA GLN A 76 -20.14 8.08 4.36
C GLN A 76 -18.86 7.37 3.90
N CYS A 77 -17.81 7.36 4.73
CA CYS A 77 -16.50 6.82 4.42
C CYS A 77 -16.36 5.38 4.91
N GLY A 78 -15.86 4.48 4.05
CA GLY A 78 -15.54 3.10 4.41
C GLY A 78 -14.56 3.03 5.59
N CYS A 79 -13.47 3.81 5.54
CA CYS A 79 -12.48 3.83 6.64
C CYS A 79 -13.09 4.15 8.01
N MET A 80 -14.09 5.03 8.08
CA MET A 80 -14.76 5.36 9.34
C MET A 80 -15.66 4.21 9.82
N LYS A 81 -16.44 3.62 8.92
CA LYS A 81 -17.28 2.45 9.23
C LYS A 81 -16.45 1.32 9.82
N GLU A 82 -15.36 0.99 9.16
CA GLU A 82 -14.44 -0.09 9.53
C GLU A 82 -13.78 0.20 10.88
N THR A 83 -13.34 1.43 11.12
CA THR A 83 -12.79 1.86 12.42
C THR A 83 -13.81 1.68 13.55
N LEU A 84 -15.06 2.10 13.35
CA LEU A 84 -16.11 1.93 14.35
C LEU A 84 -16.42 0.45 14.61
N GLU A 85 -16.39 -0.40 13.59
CA GLU A 85 -16.58 -1.85 13.75
C GLU A 85 -15.42 -2.49 14.52
N GLN A 86 -14.17 -2.14 14.18
CA GLN A 86 -12.97 -2.67 14.84
C GLN A 86 -12.86 -2.24 16.30
N LEU A 87 -13.15 -0.98 16.60
CA LEU A 87 -13.24 -0.51 17.98
C LEU A 87 -14.31 -1.27 18.76
N GLY A 88 -15.46 -1.56 18.13
CA GLY A 88 -16.51 -2.37 18.75
C GLY A 88 -16.07 -3.79 19.15
N ILE A 89 -15.15 -4.39 18.38
CA ILE A 89 -14.58 -5.71 18.66
C ILE A 89 -13.42 -5.63 19.66
N ALA A 90 -12.58 -4.58 19.56
CA ALA A 90 -11.37 -4.43 20.36
C ALA A 90 -11.68 -3.96 21.79
N LEU A 91 -12.56 -2.97 21.96
CA LEU A 91 -12.85 -2.33 23.24
C LEU A 91 -13.29 -3.31 24.35
N PRO A 92 -14.14 -4.32 24.11
CA PRO A 92 -14.50 -5.31 25.15
C PRO A 92 -13.32 -6.09 25.75
N SER A 93 -12.20 -6.18 25.04
CA SER A 93 -10.99 -6.86 25.53
C SER A 93 -10.13 -5.98 26.44
N LEU A 94 -10.34 -4.65 26.42
CA LEU A 94 -9.62 -3.68 27.24
C LEU A 94 -10.28 -3.56 28.63
N LYS A 95 -9.54 -3.93 29.69
CA LYS A 95 -10.02 -3.92 31.09
C LYS A 95 -9.89 -2.54 31.76
N THR A 96 -10.33 -1.48 31.11
CA THR A 96 -10.19 -0.09 31.63
C THR A 96 -11.56 0.56 31.86
N ALA A 97 -11.69 1.34 32.95
CA ALA A 97 -12.95 1.97 33.34
C ALA A 97 -13.46 3.00 32.31
N SER A 98 -12.57 3.58 31.50
CA SER A 98 -12.87 4.53 30.43
C SER A 98 -13.52 3.91 29.20
N VAL A 99 -13.49 2.58 29.06
CA VAL A 99 -14.07 1.85 27.92
C VAL A 99 -15.60 1.89 27.92
N GLY A 100 -16.24 1.91 29.09
CA GLY A 100 -17.70 1.87 29.19
C GLY A 100 -18.38 3.09 28.55
N ALA A 101 -17.78 4.28 28.69
CA ALA A 101 -18.30 5.50 28.06
C ALA A 101 -18.12 5.49 26.54
N LEU A 102 -16.93 5.08 26.07
CA LEU A 102 -16.60 4.99 24.66
C LEU A 102 -17.46 3.94 23.93
N ALA A 103 -17.73 2.79 24.54
CA ALA A 103 -18.58 1.75 23.96
C ALA A 103 -20.03 2.22 23.72
N ASN A 104 -20.57 3.04 24.63
CA ASN A 104 -21.92 3.61 24.47
C ASN A 104 -21.99 4.61 23.32
N GLU A 105 -20.98 5.47 23.18
CA GLU A 105 -20.91 6.44 22.08
C GLU A 105 -20.66 5.76 20.72
N LEU A 106 -19.85 4.70 20.70
CA LEU A 106 -19.60 3.90 19.50
C LEU A 106 -20.91 3.37 18.89
N GLY A 107 -21.83 2.86 19.72
CA GLY A 107 -23.14 2.40 19.26
C GLY A 107 -23.97 3.50 18.60
N LYS A 108 -23.89 4.74 19.11
CA LYS A 108 -24.56 5.90 18.49
C LYS A 108 -23.90 6.28 17.16
N TRP A 109 -22.57 6.28 17.10
CA TRP A 109 -21.84 6.61 15.88
C TRP A 109 -22.09 5.59 14.77
N GLN A 110 -22.14 4.30 15.09
CA GLN A 110 -22.52 3.26 14.14
C GLN A 110 -23.91 3.48 13.54
N GLN A 111 -24.88 3.96 14.33
CA GLN A 111 -26.22 4.29 13.86
C GLN A 111 -26.28 5.60 13.05
N GLN A 112 -25.36 6.53 13.29
CA GLN A 112 -25.24 7.79 12.53
C GLN A 112 -24.60 7.59 11.14
N MET A 113 -23.95 6.46 10.91
CA MET A 113 -23.36 6.16 9.61
C MET A 113 -24.43 6.12 8.51
N LYS A 114 -24.13 6.78 7.41
CA LYS A 114 -24.94 6.78 6.19
C LYS A 114 -24.44 5.67 5.26
N PRO A 115 -25.20 5.33 4.21
CA PRO A 115 -24.71 4.43 3.17
C PRO A 115 -23.34 4.88 2.66
N ILE A 116 -22.41 3.93 2.59
CA ILE A 116 -21.03 4.21 2.20
C ILE A 116 -21.01 4.67 0.74
N LYS A 117 -20.43 5.84 0.53
CA LYS A 117 -20.29 6.45 -0.80
C LYS A 117 -18.92 6.14 -1.43
N TYR A 118 -17.90 5.95 -0.60
CA TYR A 118 -16.54 5.65 -1.01
C TYR A 118 -15.82 4.80 0.03
N ALA A 119 -14.95 3.90 -0.43
CA ALA A 119 -14.11 3.08 0.45
C ALA A 119 -13.14 3.97 1.26
N CYS A 120 -12.39 4.84 0.56
CA CYS A 120 -11.53 5.85 1.15
C CYS A 120 -11.63 7.14 0.31
N LEU A 121 -11.68 8.29 0.98
CA LEU A 121 -11.70 9.60 0.30
C LEU A 121 -10.30 10.16 0.04
N GLY A 122 -9.26 9.64 0.72
CA GLY A 122 -7.91 10.22 0.67
C GLY A 122 -7.82 11.61 1.35
N CYS A 123 -8.43 11.78 2.53
CA CYS A 123 -8.39 13.06 3.24
C CYS A 123 -6.96 13.41 3.70
N ALA A 124 -6.60 14.71 3.66
CA ALA A 124 -5.35 15.22 4.20
C ALA A 124 -5.16 14.90 5.70
N HIS A 125 -6.25 14.94 6.49
CA HIS A 125 -6.31 14.37 7.83
C HIS A 125 -7.36 13.26 7.86
N CYS A 126 -6.95 12.07 8.25
CA CYS A 126 -7.81 10.90 8.31
C CYS A 126 -8.08 10.52 9.77
N TYR A 127 -9.10 11.15 10.38
CA TYR A 127 -9.57 10.85 11.74
C TYR A 127 -9.64 9.35 12.07
N PRO A 128 -10.26 8.48 11.24
CA PRO A 128 -10.30 7.06 11.54
C PRO A 128 -8.91 6.42 11.57
N ALA A 129 -8.01 6.80 10.67
CA ALA A 129 -6.64 6.26 10.65
C ALA A 129 -5.83 6.71 11.88
N VAL A 130 -5.99 7.97 12.32
CA VAL A 130 -5.31 8.46 13.53
C VAL A 130 -5.81 7.72 14.76
N ALA A 131 -7.12 7.55 14.92
CA ALA A 131 -7.69 6.79 16.03
C ALA A 131 -7.16 5.34 16.06
N MET A 132 -7.10 4.67 14.90
CA MET A 132 -6.58 3.31 14.80
C MET A 132 -5.08 3.21 15.07
N ASN A 133 -4.29 4.21 14.63
CA ASN A 133 -2.86 4.26 14.95
C ASN A 133 -2.63 4.37 16.47
N ILE A 134 -3.44 5.16 17.19
CA ILE A 134 -3.36 5.24 18.65
C ILE A 134 -3.73 3.89 19.27
N LEU A 135 -4.78 3.23 18.78
CA LEU A 135 -5.20 1.91 19.26
C LEU A 135 -4.06 0.89 19.12
N HIS A 136 -3.46 0.76 17.93
CA HIS A 136 -2.40 -0.22 17.69
C HIS A 136 -1.12 0.09 18.45
N LYS A 137 -0.77 1.37 18.58
CA LYS A 137 0.42 1.80 19.31
C LYS A 137 0.33 1.46 20.81
N GLU A 138 -0.83 1.68 21.40
CA GLU A 138 -1.00 1.59 22.86
C GLU A 138 -1.54 0.21 23.29
N PHE A 139 -2.24 -0.50 22.40
CA PHE A 139 -2.84 -1.83 22.65
C PHE A 139 -2.45 -2.82 21.53
N PRO A 140 -1.17 -3.19 21.39
CA PRO A 140 -0.69 -4.05 20.30
C PRO A 140 -1.35 -5.44 20.28
N GLU A 141 -1.89 -5.91 21.40
CA GLU A 141 -2.68 -7.15 21.48
C GLU A 141 -3.95 -7.12 20.61
N THR A 142 -4.44 -5.92 20.27
CA THR A 142 -5.61 -5.71 19.41
C THR A 142 -5.28 -5.81 17.91
N GLU A 143 -4.01 -5.83 17.51
CA GLU A 143 -3.59 -5.96 16.09
C GLU A 143 -4.14 -7.22 15.42
N LYS A 144 -4.27 -8.32 16.18
CA LYS A 144 -4.84 -9.58 15.66
C LYS A 144 -6.36 -9.49 15.40
N ILE A 145 -7.02 -8.48 15.96
CA ILE A 145 -8.47 -8.27 15.94
C ILE A 145 -8.84 -7.13 15.00
N ALA A 146 -7.96 -6.14 14.85
CA ALA A 146 -8.18 -4.89 14.14
C ALA A 146 -7.29 -4.78 12.89
N SER A 147 -7.29 -5.80 12.03
CA SER A 147 -6.68 -5.68 10.70
C SER A 147 -7.49 -4.67 9.89
N LEU A 148 -6.97 -3.45 9.75
CA LEU A 148 -7.51 -2.44 8.83
C LEU A 148 -7.76 -3.08 7.46
N SER A 149 -9.01 -3.06 7.04
CA SER A 149 -9.54 -3.54 5.76
C SER A 149 -9.12 -2.67 4.57
N CYS A 150 -7.88 -2.19 4.58
CA CYS A 150 -7.17 -1.86 3.35
C CYS A 150 -6.86 -3.13 2.52
N GLU A 151 -7.11 -4.31 3.08
CA GLU A 151 -7.01 -5.58 2.37
C GLU A 151 -8.31 -5.84 1.58
N PHE A 152 -8.25 -5.65 0.26
CA PHE A 152 -9.28 -6.16 -0.66
C PHE A 152 -9.42 -7.68 -0.51
N GLU A 153 -10.63 -8.19 -0.82
CA GLU A 153 -10.92 -9.62 -0.79
C GLU A 153 -9.89 -10.41 -1.62
N VAL A 154 -9.20 -11.36 -1.00
CA VAL A 154 -8.27 -12.27 -1.67
C VAL A 154 -8.90 -13.67 -1.68
N ARG A 155 -9.09 -14.22 -2.88
CA ARG A 155 -9.60 -15.57 -3.13
C ARG A 155 -8.42 -16.52 -3.41
N PRO A 156 -7.91 -17.25 -2.40
CA PRO A 156 -6.62 -17.96 -2.52
C PRO A 156 -6.65 -19.14 -3.51
N ASN A 157 -7.83 -19.67 -3.83
CA ASN A 157 -7.99 -20.88 -4.65
C ASN A 157 -8.36 -20.58 -6.10
N THR A 158 -8.38 -19.31 -6.51
CA THR A 158 -8.74 -18.89 -7.87
C THR A 158 -7.78 -17.81 -8.34
N TRP A 159 -7.40 -17.85 -9.61
CA TRP A 159 -6.69 -16.74 -10.24
C TRP A 159 -7.61 -16.07 -11.28
N PRO A 160 -7.68 -14.72 -11.33
CA PRO A 160 -7.00 -13.77 -10.44
C PRO A 160 -7.59 -13.75 -9.02
N PRO A 161 -6.76 -13.73 -7.96
CA PRO A 161 -7.24 -13.86 -6.58
C PRO A 161 -7.98 -12.61 -6.09
N VAL A 162 -7.75 -11.45 -6.69
CA VAL A 162 -8.34 -10.18 -6.25
C VAL A 162 -9.35 -9.71 -7.27
N PRO A 163 -10.65 -9.59 -6.91
CA PRO A 163 -11.66 -9.10 -7.83
C PRO A 163 -11.49 -7.61 -8.17
N GLY A 164 -11.80 -7.27 -9.41
CA GLY A 164 -11.68 -5.92 -9.95
C GLY A 164 -12.26 -5.82 -11.36
N GLU A 165 -12.07 -4.64 -11.97
CA GLU A 165 -12.51 -4.36 -13.34
C GLU A 165 -11.39 -4.71 -14.31
N TYR A 166 -11.38 -5.96 -14.76
CA TYR A 166 -10.41 -6.51 -15.71
C TYR A 166 -11.03 -7.67 -16.50
N PHE A 167 -10.34 -8.07 -17.56
CA PHE A 167 -10.58 -9.29 -18.32
C PHE A 167 -9.43 -10.26 -18.09
N ASP A 168 -9.72 -11.47 -17.61
CA ASP A 168 -8.76 -12.57 -17.53
C ASP A 168 -8.86 -13.44 -18.80
N LEU A 169 -7.75 -13.54 -19.52
CA LEU A 169 -7.70 -14.17 -20.84
C LEU A 169 -6.68 -15.30 -20.89
N CYS A 170 -6.11 -15.67 -19.73
CA CYS A 170 -4.97 -16.56 -19.69
C CYS A 170 -5.38 -18.02 -19.88
N GLU A 171 -4.89 -18.61 -20.96
CA GLU A 171 -5.09 -20.03 -21.32
C GLU A 171 -3.84 -20.87 -20.96
N GLY A 172 -3.30 -20.70 -19.74
CA GLY A 172 -2.17 -21.48 -19.23
C GLY A 172 -0.81 -20.78 -19.31
N ASP A 173 0.20 -21.45 -19.88
CA ASP A 173 1.60 -20.98 -19.79
C ASP A 173 2.03 -20.05 -20.94
N SER A 174 1.15 -19.78 -21.92
CA SER A 174 1.49 -18.97 -23.10
C SER A 174 1.09 -17.49 -23.03
N CYS A 175 0.65 -17.01 -21.87
CA CYS A 175 0.15 -15.65 -21.65
C CYS A 175 1.08 -14.83 -20.71
N PRO A 176 2.26 -14.37 -21.16
CA PRO A 176 3.22 -13.72 -20.27
C PRO A 176 2.98 -12.22 -20.01
N VAL A 177 1.96 -11.60 -20.61
CA VAL A 177 1.76 -10.14 -20.56
C VAL A 177 0.53 -9.78 -19.72
N ALA A 178 0.71 -8.92 -18.72
CA ALA A 178 -0.37 -8.16 -18.09
C ALA A 178 -0.38 -6.73 -18.63
N VAL A 179 -1.56 -6.12 -18.76
CA VAL A 179 -1.72 -4.74 -19.22
C VAL A 179 -2.56 -3.94 -18.24
N SER A 180 -2.01 -2.83 -17.74
CA SER A 180 -2.77 -1.77 -17.08
C SER A 180 -3.03 -0.67 -18.09
N THR A 181 -4.30 -0.32 -18.30
CA THR A 181 -4.71 0.72 -19.25
C THR A 181 -4.92 2.09 -18.59
N LEU A 182 -4.43 2.27 -17.36
CA LEU A 182 -4.60 3.49 -16.55
C LEU A 182 -6.08 3.93 -16.54
N ALA A 183 -6.42 5.14 -17.00
CA ALA A 183 -7.79 5.64 -17.06
C ALA A 183 -8.54 5.22 -18.35
N SER A 184 -7.88 4.65 -19.35
CA SER A 184 -8.49 4.33 -20.64
C SER A 184 -9.25 3.00 -20.61
N SER A 185 -10.55 3.03 -20.33
CA SER A 185 -11.42 1.84 -20.34
C SER A 185 -11.60 1.22 -21.72
N GLU A 186 -11.72 2.06 -22.76
CA GLU A 186 -11.96 1.60 -24.14
C GLU A 186 -10.76 0.81 -24.68
N LEU A 187 -9.55 1.14 -24.21
CA LEU A 187 -8.33 0.39 -24.54
C LEU A 187 -8.36 -1.01 -23.92
N ALA A 188 -8.88 -1.16 -22.70
CA ALA A 188 -9.01 -2.46 -22.06
C ALA A 188 -10.00 -3.35 -22.83
N ASP A 189 -11.16 -2.80 -23.20
CA ASP A 189 -12.17 -3.50 -23.99
C ASP A 189 -11.62 -3.94 -25.36
N ALA A 190 -10.95 -3.03 -26.08
CA ALA A 190 -10.38 -3.33 -27.39
C ALA A 190 -9.29 -4.42 -27.34
N LEU A 191 -8.47 -4.45 -26.29
CA LEU A 191 -7.48 -5.50 -26.08
C LEU A 191 -8.13 -6.83 -25.71
N ALA A 192 -9.19 -6.79 -24.88
CA ALA A 192 -9.94 -7.98 -24.49
C ALA A 192 -10.69 -8.61 -25.67
N GLU A 193 -11.26 -7.81 -26.56
CA GLU A 193 -11.90 -8.28 -27.79
C GLU A 193 -10.91 -8.94 -28.75
N ARG A 194 -9.72 -8.35 -28.92
CA ARG A 194 -8.68 -8.87 -29.82
C ARG A 194 -8.09 -10.20 -29.35
N ARG A 195 -8.15 -10.50 -28.05
CA ARG A 195 -7.55 -11.68 -27.40
C ARG A 195 -6.17 -12.07 -27.96
N PRO A 196 -5.14 -11.19 -27.84
CA PRO A 196 -3.78 -11.60 -28.17
C PRO A 196 -3.39 -12.83 -27.36
N ARG A 197 -2.73 -13.81 -27.98
CA ARG A 197 -2.38 -15.08 -27.34
C ARG A 197 -1.51 -14.88 -26.09
N GLU A 198 -0.67 -13.85 -26.12
CA GLU A 198 0.27 -13.52 -25.05
C GLU A 198 -0.38 -12.74 -23.90
N LEU A 199 -1.62 -12.27 -24.06
CA LEU A 199 -2.32 -11.46 -23.07
C LEU A 199 -2.93 -12.34 -21.97
N CYS A 200 -2.50 -12.08 -20.74
CA CYS A 200 -2.92 -12.81 -19.55
C CYS A 200 -4.12 -12.15 -18.87
N ILE A 201 -4.00 -10.84 -18.66
CA ILE A 201 -4.96 -10.02 -17.95
C ILE A 201 -4.84 -8.58 -18.47
N VAL A 202 -5.98 -7.92 -18.65
CA VAL A 202 -6.03 -6.50 -19.01
C VAL A 202 -7.12 -5.80 -18.21
N GLY A 203 -6.84 -4.62 -17.70
CA GLY A 203 -7.83 -3.79 -17.00
C GLY A 203 -7.33 -2.39 -16.73
N LYS A 204 -8.26 -1.52 -16.32
CA LYS A 204 -7.93 -0.14 -15.95
C LYS A 204 -7.32 -0.08 -14.54
N THR A 205 -6.60 0.98 -14.24
CA THR A 205 -6.01 1.22 -12.92
C THR A 205 -6.12 2.69 -12.57
N GLU A 206 -7.25 3.07 -11.94
CA GLU A 206 -7.59 4.48 -11.68
C GLU A 206 -6.99 5.04 -10.38
N THR A 207 -6.67 4.17 -9.41
CA THR A 207 -6.23 4.62 -8.08
C THR A 207 -4.80 4.19 -7.81
N GLU A 208 -3.96 5.15 -7.44
CA GLU A 208 -2.54 4.99 -7.11
C GLU A 208 -2.26 4.07 -5.93
N ASN A 209 -3.25 3.84 -5.06
CA ASN A 209 -3.12 2.99 -3.89
C ASN A 209 -3.76 1.64 -4.15
N ILE A 210 -5.09 1.55 -4.02
CA ILE A 210 -5.84 0.29 -4.10
C ILE A 210 -5.68 -0.35 -5.48
N GLY A 211 -5.75 0.44 -6.57
CA GLY A 211 -5.62 -0.07 -7.93
C GLY A 211 -4.27 -0.74 -8.19
N ILE A 212 -3.18 -0.09 -7.76
CA ILE A 212 -1.83 -0.64 -7.87
C ILE A 212 -1.68 -1.92 -7.03
N ASP A 213 -2.21 -1.96 -5.81
CA ASP A 213 -2.11 -3.18 -5.01
C ASP A 213 -2.85 -4.37 -5.63
N LYS A 214 -4.04 -4.14 -6.22
CA LYS A 214 -4.77 -5.17 -6.97
C LYS A 214 -3.97 -5.65 -8.18
N LEU A 215 -3.39 -4.71 -8.94
CA LEU A 215 -2.55 -5.00 -10.10
C LEU A 215 -1.35 -5.86 -9.70
N ILE A 216 -0.62 -5.48 -8.64
CA ILE A 216 0.53 -6.22 -8.15
C ILE A 216 0.11 -7.61 -7.65
N LYS A 217 -0.89 -7.73 -6.78
CA LYS A 217 -1.31 -9.03 -6.23
C LYS A 217 -1.79 -9.99 -7.32
N ASN A 218 -2.59 -9.52 -8.29
CA ASN A 218 -3.03 -10.37 -9.40
C ASN A 218 -1.88 -10.76 -10.36
N THR A 219 -0.86 -9.90 -10.50
CA THR A 219 0.31 -10.18 -11.34
C THR A 219 1.24 -11.19 -10.69
N ILE A 220 1.68 -10.97 -9.45
CA ILE A 220 2.70 -11.82 -8.80
C ILE A 220 2.19 -13.23 -8.45
N THR A 221 0.87 -13.41 -8.38
CA THR A 221 0.24 -14.70 -8.08
C THR A 221 0.13 -15.62 -9.29
N ASN A 222 0.39 -15.11 -10.50
CA ASN A 222 0.50 -15.92 -11.72
C ASN A 222 1.92 -15.86 -12.28
N ARG A 223 2.63 -16.99 -12.15
CA ARG A 223 4.04 -17.13 -12.58
C ARG A 223 4.24 -17.04 -14.09
N THR A 224 3.18 -17.21 -14.88
CA THR A 224 3.24 -17.05 -16.34
C THR A 224 3.51 -15.60 -16.71
N ILE A 225 3.00 -14.63 -15.94
CA ILE A 225 3.18 -13.20 -16.24
C ILE A 225 4.63 -12.79 -15.97
N ARG A 226 5.29 -12.29 -17.02
CA ARG A 226 6.68 -11.82 -17.00
C ARG A 226 6.82 -10.35 -17.37
N TYR A 227 5.79 -9.78 -17.98
CA TYR A 227 5.78 -8.40 -18.45
C TYR A 227 4.51 -7.70 -17.98
N LEU A 228 4.67 -6.50 -17.45
CA LEU A 228 3.58 -5.57 -17.17
C LEU A 228 3.73 -4.38 -18.12
N VAL A 229 2.74 -4.18 -18.98
CA VAL A 229 2.63 -3.01 -19.84
C VAL A 229 1.72 -1.99 -19.16
N VAL A 230 2.19 -0.75 -19.08
CA VAL A 230 1.39 0.39 -18.61
C VAL A 230 1.18 1.32 -19.81
N ALA A 231 -0.08 1.53 -20.19
CA ALA A 231 -0.45 2.31 -21.35
C ALA A 231 -1.81 2.99 -21.10
N GLY A 232 -2.21 3.90 -21.98
CA GLY A 232 -3.44 4.69 -21.81
C GLY A 232 -3.16 6.05 -21.20
N ASP A 233 -4.24 6.75 -20.88
CA ASP A 233 -4.22 8.10 -20.31
C ASP A 233 -3.97 8.05 -18.80
N ASP A 234 -3.05 8.89 -18.34
CA ASP A 234 -2.77 9.15 -16.92
C ASP A 234 -3.72 10.22 -16.35
#